data_AF-D2X8R7-F1
#
_entry.id   AF-D2X8R7-F1
#
_cell.length_a   1.000
_cell.length_b   1.000
_cell.length_c   1.000
_cell.angle_alpha   90.00
_cell.angle_beta   90.00
_cell.angle_gamma   90.00
#
_symmetry.space_group_name_H-M   'P 1'
#
loop_
_entity.id
_entity.type
_entity.pdbx_description
1 polymer ?
#
loop_
_entity_poly.entity_id
_entity_poly.type
_entity_poly.pdbx_seq_one_letter_code
_entity_poly.pdbx_strand_id
1 'polypeptide(L)'
;MEQAVQCSDVVGKRIYISARLIFELYESVVPYYHENFLQTIPQYVALFHNNCMYLAHNLQTFGDKWLVLMEGREPDYPITFVDLVPKLRELGQRQLAAHLQQQRKQILDNIRASDLNCIVVKDVLGENAEQAIRQCLRQLQLLKNVWIGVFPANLFTSMLADELAHRACSAEDVSAEMAAQLGDIYTVVVKKAPNLFQKPEDIEEHVATWTKLQELILILGGSLKDIEKRWDDGNGPLAVHFRTVELRNLIKALFQNTQIRANLLSKIK
;
A
#
# COMPACT_ATOMS: atom_id res chain seq x y z
N MET A 1 15.73 -4.43 -37.41
CA MET A 1 14.92 -3.79 -38.47
C MET A 1 15.82 -3.34 -39.62
N GLU A 2 16.90 -2.60 -39.36
CA GLU A 2 17.85 -2.12 -40.40
C GLU A 2 18.42 -3.22 -41.30
N GLN A 3 18.73 -4.40 -40.74
CA GLN A 3 19.21 -5.55 -41.52
C GLN A 3 18.16 -6.10 -42.50
N ALA A 4 16.86 -5.89 -42.27
CA ALA A 4 15.81 -6.37 -43.15
C ALA A 4 15.79 -5.64 -44.50
N VAL A 5 16.27 -4.38 -44.53
CA VAL A 5 16.36 -3.55 -45.75
C VAL A 5 17.36 -4.11 -46.76
N GLN A 6 18.39 -4.81 -46.28
CA GLN A 6 19.43 -5.41 -47.11
C GLN A 6 19.08 -6.84 -47.58
N CYS A 7 17.94 -7.37 -47.14
CA CYS A 7 17.54 -8.75 -47.41
C CYS A 7 16.48 -8.84 -48.53
N SER A 8 16.30 -10.06 -49.07
CA SER A 8 15.17 -10.38 -49.95
C SER A 8 13.84 -10.28 -49.20
N ASP A 9 12.73 -10.09 -49.91
CA ASP A 9 11.40 -9.88 -49.29
C ASP A 9 10.94 -11.08 -48.44
N VAL A 10 11.29 -12.30 -48.88
CA VAL A 10 11.04 -13.53 -48.11
C VAL A 10 11.76 -13.49 -46.76
N VAL A 11 13.01 -13.01 -46.73
CA VAL A 11 13.80 -12.89 -45.51
C VAL A 11 13.29 -11.72 -44.66
N GLY A 12 12.94 -10.59 -45.27
CA GLY A 12 12.32 -9.45 -44.57
C GLY A 12 11.03 -9.82 -43.85
N LYS A 13 10.14 -10.58 -44.50
CA LYS A 13 8.90 -11.13 -43.92
C LYS A 13 9.18 -12.03 -42.74
N ARG A 14 10.17 -12.92 -42.84
CA ARG A 14 10.58 -13.79 -41.73
C ARG A 14 11.11 -12.99 -40.55
N ILE A 15 11.96 -11.99 -40.77
CA ILE A 15 12.49 -11.15 -39.69
C ILE A 15 11.35 -10.39 -38.99
N TYR A 16 10.40 -9.84 -39.76
CA TYR A 16 9.22 -9.19 -39.18
C TYR A 16 8.41 -10.15 -38.29
N ILE A 17 8.06 -11.32 -38.81
CA ILE A 17 7.30 -12.34 -38.08
C ILE A 17 8.07 -12.79 -36.82
N SER A 18 9.37 -13.06 -36.94
CA SER A 18 10.21 -13.44 -35.80
C SER A 18 10.28 -12.34 -34.74
N ALA A 19 10.43 -11.07 -35.13
CA ALA A 19 10.43 -9.96 -34.19
C ALA A 19 9.10 -9.86 -33.43
N ARG A 20 7.98 -10.03 -34.15
CA ARG A 20 6.64 -10.04 -33.55
C ARG A 20 6.45 -11.21 -32.58
N LEU A 21 6.88 -12.41 -32.97
CA LEU A 21 6.82 -13.60 -32.13
C LEU A 21 7.63 -13.46 -30.84
N ILE A 22 8.76 -12.72 -30.86
CA ILE A 22 9.54 -12.46 -29.63
C ILE A 22 8.70 -11.71 -28.58
N PHE A 23 7.90 -10.71 -29.00
CA PHE A 23 7.06 -9.95 -28.08
C PHE A 23 5.86 -10.77 -27.58
N GLU A 24 5.25 -11.58 -28.45
CA GLU A 24 4.18 -12.52 -28.06
C GLU A 24 4.72 -13.59 -27.10
N LEU A 25 5.92 -14.12 -27.34
CA LEU A 25 6.57 -15.08 -26.45
C LEU A 25 6.92 -14.44 -25.10
N TYR A 26 7.37 -13.18 -25.09
CA TYR A 26 7.64 -12.44 -23.86
C TYR A 26 6.37 -12.37 -22.98
N GLU A 27 5.24 -11.99 -23.58
CA GLU A 27 3.94 -11.88 -22.92
C GLU A 27 3.51 -13.23 -22.32
N SER A 28 3.67 -14.33 -23.06
CA SER A 28 3.15 -15.63 -22.66
C SER A 28 4.10 -16.43 -21.74
N VAL A 29 5.42 -16.28 -21.89
CA VAL A 29 6.41 -17.14 -21.19
C VAL A 29 6.96 -16.50 -19.93
N VAL A 30 7.30 -15.20 -19.97
CA VAL A 30 7.98 -14.54 -18.85
C VAL A 30 7.16 -14.57 -17.55
N PRO A 31 5.83 -14.33 -17.57
CA PRO A 31 5.02 -14.40 -16.35
C PRO A 31 4.97 -15.80 -15.74
N TYR A 32 4.98 -16.84 -16.58
CA TYR A 32 4.90 -18.23 -16.13
C TYR A 32 6.26 -18.72 -15.61
N TYR A 33 7.32 -18.50 -16.39
CA TYR A 33 8.66 -18.96 -16.03
C TYR A 33 9.21 -18.26 -14.79
N HIS A 34 8.89 -16.98 -14.59
CA HIS A 34 9.34 -16.20 -13.45
C HIS A 34 8.24 -15.96 -12.40
N GLU A 35 7.18 -16.77 -12.38
CA GLU A 35 6.01 -16.60 -11.51
C GLU A 35 6.42 -16.42 -10.03
N ASN A 36 7.29 -17.30 -9.53
CA ASN A 36 7.77 -17.23 -8.15
C ASN A 36 8.44 -15.89 -7.83
N PHE A 37 9.27 -15.36 -8.74
CA PHE A 37 9.94 -14.08 -8.54
C PHE A 37 8.95 -12.92 -8.60
N LEU A 38 7.99 -12.95 -9.53
CA LEU A 38 6.94 -11.95 -9.65
C LEU A 38 6.03 -11.90 -8.42
N GLN A 39 5.77 -13.04 -7.78
CA GLN A 39 4.95 -13.11 -6.57
C GLN A 39 5.73 -12.75 -5.28
N THR A 40 7.03 -13.00 -5.22
CA THR A 40 7.80 -12.89 -3.96
C THR A 40 8.73 -11.70 -3.86
N ILE A 41 9.24 -11.17 -4.99
CA ILE A 41 10.27 -10.13 -5.00
C ILE A 41 9.69 -8.81 -5.53
N PRO A 42 9.48 -7.80 -4.66
CA PRO A 42 8.91 -6.51 -5.07
C PRO A 42 9.68 -5.80 -6.18
N GLN A 43 11.02 -5.90 -6.19
CA GLN A 43 11.86 -5.26 -7.21
C GLN A 43 11.70 -5.92 -8.57
N TYR A 44 11.45 -7.23 -8.58
CA TYR A 44 11.31 -7.98 -9.82
C TYR A 44 9.99 -7.65 -10.51
N VAL A 45 8.88 -7.57 -9.76
CA VAL A 45 7.57 -7.18 -10.33
C VAL A 45 7.56 -5.73 -10.81
N ALA A 46 8.22 -4.82 -10.09
CA ALA A 46 8.34 -3.42 -10.51
C ALA A 46 9.14 -3.29 -11.82
N LEU A 47 10.27 -4.00 -11.92
CA LEU A 47 11.07 -4.06 -13.14
C LEU A 47 10.26 -4.67 -14.30
N PHE A 48 9.55 -5.76 -14.04
CA PHE A 48 8.71 -6.41 -15.05
C PHE A 48 7.59 -5.48 -15.56
N HIS A 49 6.91 -4.76 -14.67
CA HIS A 49 5.94 -3.73 -15.04
C HIS A 49 6.57 -2.66 -15.94
N ASN A 50 7.73 -2.12 -15.53
CA ASN A 50 8.45 -1.10 -16.30
C ASN A 50 8.86 -1.61 -17.68
N ASN A 51 9.34 -2.84 -17.77
CA ASN A 51 9.68 -3.49 -19.04
C ASN A 51 8.44 -3.59 -19.94
N CYS A 52 7.31 -4.04 -19.41
CA CYS A 52 6.06 -4.10 -20.16
C CYS A 52 5.64 -2.72 -20.70
N MET A 53 5.73 -1.67 -19.87
CA MET A 53 5.40 -0.29 -20.26
C MET A 53 6.35 0.24 -21.32
N TYR A 54 7.65 0.00 -21.16
CA TYR A 54 8.68 0.42 -22.11
C TYR A 54 8.50 -0.27 -23.46
N LEU A 55 8.30 -1.60 -23.48
CA LEU A 55 8.05 -2.36 -24.70
C LEU A 55 6.77 -1.86 -25.37
N ALA A 56 5.67 -1.73 -24.63
CA ALA A 56 4.40 -1.23 -25.16
C ALA A 56 4.52 0.19 -25.76
N HIS A 57 5.35 1.06 -25.20
CA HIS A 57 5.61 2.37 -25.78
C HIS A 57 6.37 2.27 -27.11
N ASN A 58 7.44 1.47 -27.15
CA ASN A 58 8.24 1.29 -28.36
C ASN A 58 7.43 0.69 -29.52
N LEU A 59 6.58 -0.31 -29.24
CA LEU A 59 5.75 -0.99 -30.23
C LEU A 59 4.77 -0.06 -30.96
N GLN A 60 4.42 1.09 -30.38
CA GLN A 60 3.58 2.10 -31.06
C GLN A 60 4.24 2.66 -32.31
N THR A 61 5.57 2.77 -32.32
CA THR A 61 6.34 3.39 -33.41
C THR A 61 7.03 2.37 -34.31
N PHE A 62 7.08 1.10 -33.90
CA PHE A 62 7.86 0.08 -34.63
C PHE A 62 7.25 -0.28 -35.98
N GLY A 63 5.91 -0.24 -36.11
CA GLY A 63 5.25 -0.43 -37.40
C GLY A 63 5.66 0.64 -38.41
N ASP A 64 5.53 1.91 -38.03
CA ASP A 64 5.90 3.04 -38.88
C ASP A 64 7.38 3.04 -39.23
N LYS A 65 8.26 2.80 -38.24
CA LYS A 65 9.72 2.67 -38.48
C LYS A 65 10.03 1.56 -39.47
N TRP A 66 9.33 0.44 -39.40
CA TRP A 66 9.51 -0.66 -40.35
C TRP A 66 9.04 -0.26 -41.75
N LEU A 67 7.89 0.41 -41.87
CA LEU A 67 7.37 0.87 -43.16
C LEU A 67 8.31 1.88 -43.84
N VAL A 68 8.84 2.86 -43.09
CA VAL A 68 9.83 3.83 -43.59
C VAL A 68 11.08 3.12 -44.11
N LEU A 69 11.57 2.11 -43.38
CA LEU A 69 12.74 1.33 -43.81
C LEU A 69 12.48 0.49 -45.08
N MET A 70 11.23 0.20 -45.40
CA MET A 70 10.82 -0.59 -46.56
C MET A 70 10.21 0.28 -47.69
N GLU A 71 10.43 1.60 -47.66
CA GLU A 71 9.97 2.52 -48.70
C GLU A 71 10.37 2.04 -50.11
N GLY A 72 9.40 2.07 -51.03
CA GLY A 72 9.56 1.57 -52.40
C GLY A 72 9.38 0.05 -52.56
N ARG A 73 9.09 -0.68 -51.47
CA ARG A 73 8.66 -2.09 -51.51
C ARG A 73 7.17 -2.22 -51.19
N GLU A 74 6.51 -3.19 -51.79
CA GLU A 74 5.09 -3.52 -51.54
C GLU A 74 4.99 -4.85 -50.77
N PRO A 75 5.04 -4.84 -49.42
CA PRO A 75 4.91 -6.05 -48.64
C PRO A 75 3.51 -6.67 -48.77
N ASP A 76 3.44 -7.99 -48.98
CA ASP A 76 2.20 -8.76 -49.08
C ASP A 76 1.57 -9.12 -47.72
N TYR A 77 1.93 -8.41 -46.65
CA TYR A 77 1.51 -8.69 -45.27
C TYR A 77 1.33 -7.40 -44.47
N PRO A 78 0.39 -7.38 -43.49
CA PRO A 78 0.16 -6.20 -42.66
C PRO A 78 1.32 -6.00 -41.68
N ILE A 79 1.94 -4.82 -41.69
CA ILE A 79 3.04 -4.47 -40.80
C ILE A 79 2.52 -3.60 -39.67
N THR A 80 2.26 -4.22 -38.53
CA THR A 80 1.87 -3.50 -37.31
C THR A 80 2.28 -4.26 -36.04
N PHE A 81 2.49 -3.51 -34.96
CA PHE A 81 2.70 -4.03 -33.61
C PHE A 81 1.71 -3.42 -32.59
N VAL A 82 0.83 -2.53 -33.05
CA VAL A 82 -0.04 -1.72 -32.17
C VAL A 82 -1.01 -2.58 -31.37
N ASP A 83 -1.43 -3.72 -31.93
CA ASP A 83 -2.32 -4.68 -31.28
C ASP A 83 -1.68 -5.41 -30.07
N LEU A 84 -0.34 -5.42 -29.98
CA LEU A 84 0.39 -5.98 -28.84
C LEU A 84 0.55 -4.98 -27.68
N VAL A 85 0.41 -3.68 -27.95
CA VAL A 85 0.51 -2.60 -26.96
C VAL A 85 -0.47 -2.79 -25.78
N PRO A 86 -1.78 -2.99 -25.98
CA PRO A 86 -2.71 -3.18 -24.87
C PRO A 86 -2.39 -4.45 -24.07
N LYS A 87 -2.01 -5.55 -24.73
CA LYS A 87 -1.67 -6.82 -24.07
C LYS A 87 -0.52 -6.68 -23.09
N LEU A 88 0.57 -6.03 -23.51
CA LEU A 88 1.73 -5.79 -22.64
C LEU A 88 1.39 -4.85 -21.48
N ARG A 89 0.64 -3.77 -21.73
CA ARG A 89 0.22 -2.85 -20.67
C ARG A 89 -0.63 -3.55 -19.63
N GLU A 90 -1.63 -4.31 -20.06
CA GLU A 90 -2.51 -5.07 -19.19
C GLU A 90 -1.73 -6.11 -18.39
N LEU A 91 -0.82 -6.84 -19.03
CA LEU A 91 0.04 -7.81 -18.35
C LEU A 91 0.87 -7.17 -17.23
N GLY A 92 1.57 -6.07 -17.54
CA GLY A 92 2.38 -5.36 -16.56
C GLY A 92 1.55 -4.78 -15.40
N GLN A 93 0.37 -4.22 -15.69
CA GLN A 93 -0.54 -3.68 -14.67
C GLN A 93 -1.12 -4.79 -13.78
N ARG A 94 -1.59 -5.88 -14.39
CA ARG A 94 -2.19 -7.02 -13.68
C ARG A 94 -1.20 -7.66 -12.71
N GLN A 95 0.04 -7.89 -13.13
CA GLN A 95 1.07 -8.48 -12.26
C GLN A 95 1.42 -7.55 -11.09
N LEU A 96 1.59 -6.25 -11.36
CA LEU A 96 1.87 -5.27 -10.30
C LEU A 96 0.72 -5.17 -9.29
N ALA A 97 -0.53 -5.11 -9.78
CA ALA A 97 -1.72 -5.03 -8.95
C ALA A 97 -1.91 -6.28 -8.07
N ALA A 98 -1.70 -7.47 -8.63
CA ALA A 98 -1.76 -8.73 -7.88
C ALA A 98 -0.72 -8.75 -6.76
N HIS A 99 0.52 -8.33 -7.05
CA HIS A 99 1.57 -8.25 -6.04
C HIS A 99 1.23 -7.25 -4.93
N LEU A 100 0.73 -6.06 -5.26
CA LEU A 100 0.28 -5.07 -4.27
C LEU A 100 -0.82 -5.63 -3.36
N GLN A 101 -1.79 -6.34 -3.93
CA GLN A 101 -2.87 -6.96 -3.16
C GLN A 101 -2.34 -8.04 -2.21
N GLN A 102 -1.34 -8.81 -2.64
CA GLN A 102 -0.68 -9.80 -1.79
C GLN A 102 0.10 -9.13 -0.64
N GLN A 103 0.87 -8.08 -0.91
CA GLN A 103 1.57 -7.32 0.13
C GLN A 103 0.58 -6.73 1.15
N ARG A 104 -0.53 -6.18 0.66
CA ARG A 104 -1.63 -5.67 1.48
C ARG A 104 -2.17 -6.76 2.42
N LYS A 105 -2.47 -7.93 1.86
CA LYS A 105 -2.99 -9.08 2.61
C LYS A 105 -1.99 -9.54 3.66
N GLN A 106 -0.71 -9.67 3.32
CA GLN A 106 0.34 -10.08 4.26
C GLN A 106 0.48 -9.13 5.46
N ILE A 107 0.44 -7.81 5.22
CA ILE A 107 0.49 -6.83 6.31
C ILE A 107 -0.70 -7.02 7.26
N LEU A 108 -1.92 -7.12 6.72
CA LEU A 108 -3.11 -7.31 7.54
C LEU A 108 -3.11 -8.66 8.28
N ASP A 109 -2.74 -9.73 7.60
CA ASP A 109 -2.68 -11.07 8.18
C ASP A 109 -1.62 -11.16 9.29
N ASN A 110 -0.48 -10.47 9.15
CA ASN A 110 0.53 -10.38 10.19
C ASN A 110 -0.02 -9.70 11.46
N ILE A 111 -0.78 -8.62 11.30
CA ILE A 111 -1.39 -7.96 12.46
C ILE A 111 -2.50 -8.84 13.08
N ARG A 112 -3.31 -9.50 12.25
CA ARG A 112 -4.38 -10.41 12.71
C ARG A 112 -3.87 -11.66 13.42
N ALA A 113 -2.69 -12.16 13.02
CA ALA A 113 -2.04 -13.30 13.66
C ALA A 113 -1.33 -12.94 14.98
N SER A 114 -1.19 -11.65 15.28
CA SER A 114 -0.58 -11.15 16.50
C SER A 114 -1.58 -10.99 17.65
N ASP A 115 -1.09 -10.79 18.87
CA ASP A 115 -1.92 -10.54 20.05
C ASP A 115 -2.77 -9.27 19.95
N LEU A 116 -2.52 -8.39 18.96
CA LEU A 116 -3.38 -7.24 18.66
C LEU A 116 -4.81 -7.65 18.30
N ASN A 117 -5.05 -8.89 17.89
CA ASN A 117 -6.41 -9.41 17.68
C ASN A 117 -7.10 -9.87 18.96
N CYS A 118 -6.35 -9.96 20.07
CA CYS A 118 -6.82 -10.47 21.36
C CYS A 118 -6.92 -9.37 22.42
N ILE A 119 -6.99 -8.09 22.03
CA ILE A 119 -7.08 -6.94 22.95
C ILE A 119 -8.26 -7.09 23.93
N VAL A 120 -9.35 -7.72 23.49
CA VAL A 120 -10.56 -7.96 24.30
C VAL A 120 -10.43 -9.18 25.24
N VAL A 121 -9.48 -10.08 24.98
CA VAL A 121 -9.38 -11.40 25.65
C VAL A 121 -8.19 -11.48 26.60
N LYS A 122 -7.14 -10.68 26.38
CA LYS A 122 -5.91 -10.70 27.18
C LYS A 122 -5.78 -9.41 28.00
N ASP A 123 -5.28 -9.54 29.22
CA ASP A 123 -4.95 -8.38 30.07
C ASP A 123 -3.69 -7.64 29.59
N VAL A 124 -2.80 -8.33 28.87
CA VAL A 124 -1.48 -7.87 28.42
C VAL A 124 -1.14 -8.46 27.05
N LEU A 125 -0.50 -7.68 26.17
CA LEU A 125 0.02 -8.14 24.88
C LEU A 125 1.36 -8.86 25.07
N GLY A 126 1.53 -9.98 24.38
CA GLY A 126 2.83 -10.60 24.22
C GLY A 126 3.75 -9.80 23.29
N GLU A 127 5.04 -10.14 23.29
CA GLU A 127 6.06 -9.52 22.42
C GLU A 127 5.73 -9.62 20.91
N ASN A 128 4.89 -10.60 20.53
CA ASN A 128 4.47 -10.82 19.15
C ASN A 128 3.72 -9.61 18.54
N ALA A 129 3.03 -8.80 19.36
CA ALA A 129 2.26 -7.64 18.91
C ALA A 129 3.20 -6.54 18.40
N GLU A 130 4.21 -6.18 19.20
CA GLU A 130 5.20 -5.19 18.81
C GLU A 130 6.05 -5.69 17.63
N GLN A 131 6.42 -6.98 17.63
CA GLN A 131 7.17 -7.59 16.53
C GLN A 131 6.39 -7.55 15.21
N ALA A 132 5.08 -7.82 15.23
CA ALA A 132 4.22 -7.75 14.04
C ALA A 132 4.19 -6.33 13.46
N ILE A 133 4.06 -5.29 14.30
CA ILE A 133 4.10 -3.90 13.85
C ILE A 133 5.45 -3.51 13.29
N ARG A 134 6.55 -3.90 13.95
CA ARG A 134 7.91 -3.67 13.44
C ARG A 134 8.13 -4.39 12.11
N GLN A 135 7.56 -5.57 11.91
CA GLN A 135 7.62 -6.30 10.64
C GLN A 135 6.82 -5.58 9.55
N CYS A 136 5.60 -5.10 9.84
CA CYS A 136 4.81 -4.31 8.89
C CYS A 136 5.58 -3.06 8.45
N LEU A 137 6.12 -2.29 9.38
CA LEU A 137 6.90 -1.08 9.08
C LEU A 137 8.15 -1.39 8.23
N ARG A 138 8.84 -2.50 8.50
CA ARG A 138 9.98 -2.94 7.66
C ARG A 138 9.55 -3.29 6.25
N GLN A 139 8.43 -4.00 6.09
CA GLN A 139 7.88 -4.35 4.79
C GLN A 139 7.50 -3.09 3.99
N LEU A 140 6.86 -2.11 4.64
CA LEU A 140 6.55 -0.81 4.03
C LEU A 140 7.81 -0.05 3.60
N GLN A 141 8.87 -0.08 4.41
CA GLN A 141 10.13 0.57 4.06
C GLN A 141 10.79 -0.07 2.83
N LEU A 142 10.75 -1.41 2.73
CA LEU A 142 11.27 -2.13 1.55
C LEU A 142 10.47 -1.76 0.29
N LEU A 143 9.14 -1.75 0.40
CA LEU A 143 8.27 -1.35 -0.71
C LEU A 143 8.51 0.10 -1.12
N LYS A 144 8.64 1.03 -0.16
CA LYS A 144 8.98 2.44 -0.45
C LYS A 144 10.21 2.52 -1.34
N ASN A 145 11.31 1.88 -0.94
CA ASN A 145 12.60 2.01 -1.64
C ASN A 145 12.55 1.47 -3.07
N VAL A 146 11.74 0.44 -3.30
CA VAL A 146 11.66 -0.24 -4.60
C VAL A 146 10.65 0.44 -5.54
N TRP A 147 9.63 1.12 -5.00
CA TRP A 147 8.47 1.61 -5.76
C TRP A 147 8.46 3.13 -5.91
N ILE A 148 9.57 3.82 -5.61
CA ILE A 148 9.71 5.26 -5.80
C ILE A 148 9.36 5.61 -7.25
N GLY A 149 8.31 6.42 -7.44
CA GLY A 149 7.85 6.85 -8.76
C GLY A 149 6.86 5.92 -9.46
N VAL A 150 6.58 4.73 -8.91
CA VAL A 150 5.54 3.81 -9.43
C VAL A 150 4.25 3.90 -8.61
N PHE A 151 4.33 4.24 -7.32
CA PHE A 151 3.18 4.18 -6.42
C PHE A 151 3.19 5.23 -5.31
N PRO A 152 2.02 5.74 -4.87
CA PRO A 152 1.96 6.65 -3.74
C PRO A 152 2.07 5.85 -2.43
N ALA A 153 3.12 6.13 -1.64
CA ALA A 153 3.45 5.42 -0.39
C ALA A 153 2.37 5.54 0.71
N ASN A 154 1.35 6.37 0.47
CA ASN A 154 0.27 6.64 1.39
C ASN A 154 -0.73 5.48 1.58
N LEU A 155 -1.01 4.68 0.55
CA LEU A 155 -2.09 3.69 0.62
C LEU A 155 -1.88 2.70 1.76
N PHE A 156 -0.65 2.17 1.87
CA PHE A 156 -0.35 1.15 2.86
C PHE A 156 -0.18 1.73 4.26
N THR A 157 0.39 2.94 4.36
CA THR A 157 0.52 3.64 5.64
C THR A 157 -0.85 4.01 6.21
N SER A 158 -1.77 4.47 5.35
CA SER A 158 -3.16 4.72 5.72
C SER A 158 -3.83 3.46 6.22
N MET A 159 -3.71 2.35 5.47
CA MET A 159 -4.31 1.09 5.89
C MET A 159 -3.79 0.62 7.26
N LEU A 160 -2.49 0.75 7.53
CA LEU A 160 -1.93 0.41 8.84
C LEU A 160 -2.52 1.30 9.94
N ALA A 161 -2.59 2.62 9.72
CA ALA A 161 -3.15 3.55 10.69
C ALA A 161 -4.65 3.30 10.93
N ASP A 162 -5.43 3.08 9.87
CA ASP A 162 -6.86 2.77 9.91
C ASP A 162 -7.13 1.50 10.73
N GLU A 163 -6.37 0.44 10.46
CA GLU A 163 -6.52 -0.84 11.13
C GLU A 163 -6.18 -0.75 12.63
N LEU A 164 -5.14 0.00 13.01
CA LEU A 164 -4.79 0.22 14.42
C LEU A 164 -5.83 1.08 15.14
N ALA A 165 -6.26 2.18 14.53
CA ALA A 165 -7.30 3.04 15.09
C ALA A 165 -8.61 2.28 15.29
N HIS A 166 -9.02 1.48 14.30
CA HIS A 166 -10.21 0.65 14.39
C HIS A 166 -10.15 -0.33 15.56
N ARG A 167 -9.00 -1.01 15.76
CA ARG A 167 -8.85 -1.99 16.85
C ARG A 167 -8.96 -1.36 18.22
N ALA A 168 -8.27 -0.24 18.47
CA ALA A 168 -8.36 0.42 19.77
C ALA A 168 -9.78 0.93 20.07
N CYS A 169 -10.45 1.48 19.06
CA CYS A 169 -11.80 2.03 19.23
C CYS A 169 -12.90 0.96 19.36
N SER A 170 -12.60 -0.29 18.98
CA SER A 170 -13.52 -1.42 19.08
C SER A 170 -13.33 -2.25 20.36
N ALA A 171 -12.33 -1.93 21.18
CA ALA A 171 -12.11 -2.63 22.44
C ALA A 171 -13.17 -2.21 23.49
N GLU A 172 -13.80 -3.20 24.14
CA GLU A 172 -14.89 -2.97 25.11
C GLU A 172 -14.37 -2.69 26.53
N ASP A 173 -13.31 -3.39 26.94
CA ASP A 173 -12.64 -3.21 28.23
C ASP A 173 -11.12 -3.33 28.00
N VAL A 174 -10.36 -2.37 28.53
CA VAL A 174 -8.92 -2.26 28.32
C VAL A 174 -8.26 -1.94 29.65
N SER A 175 -7.43 -2.87 30.14
CA SER A 175 -6.65 -2.66 31.36
C SER A 175 -5.69 -1.48 31.19
N ALA A 176 -5.30 -0.83 32.31
CA ALA A 176 -4.32 0.26 32.26
C ALA A 176 -2.96 -0.19 31.69
N GLU A 177 -2.58 -1.44 31.93
CA GLU A 177 -1.35 -2.03 31.39
C GLU A 177 -1.44 -2.26 29.87
N MET A 178 -2.56 -2.80 29.38
CA MET A 178 -2.87 -2.94 27.96
C MET A 178 -2.87 -1.57 27.26
N ALA A 179 -3.49 -0.56 27.86
CA ALA A 179 -3.53 0.79 27.32
C ALA A 179 -2.13 1.39 27.16
N ALA A 180 -1.26 1.21 28.16
CA ALA A 180 0.14 1.64 28.11
C ALA A 180 0.90 0.93 26.97
N GLN A 181 0.77 -0.40 26.85
CA GLN A 181 1.41 -1.17 25.79
C GLN A 181 0.93 -0.77 24.39
N LEU A 182 -0.38 -0.56 24.20
CA LEU A 182 -0.92 -0.06 22.93
C LEU A 182 -0.37 1.33 22.61
N GLY A 183 -0.27 2.21 23.60
CA GLY A 183 0.35 3.53 23.46
C GLY A 183 1.79 3.46 22.98
N ASP A 184 2.60 2.57 23.56
CA ASP A 184 3.98 2.33 23.16
C ASP A 184 4.09 1.80 21.72
N ILE A 185 3.29 0.79 21.38
CA ILE A 185 3.26 0.20 20.04
C ILE A 185 2.84 1.25 19.00
N TYR A 186 1.81 2.05 19.27
CA TYR A 186 1.33 3.07 18.33
C TYR A 186 2.33 4.22 18.22
N THR A 187 3.03 4.55 19.29
CA THR A 187 4.14 5.52 19.26
C THR A 187 5.26 5.07 18.31
N VAL A 188 5.55 3.77 18.23
CA VAL A 188 6.52 3.24 17.24
C VAL A 188 6.05 3.53 15.81
N VAL A 189 4.76 3.37 15.53
CA VAL A 189 4.18 3.68 14.21
C VAL A 189 4.26 5.17 13.93
N VAL A 190 3.83 6.02 14.88
CA VAL A 190 3.85 7.48 14.72
C VAL A 190 5.26 8.03 14.47
N LYS A 191 6.28 7.46 15.11
CA LYS A 191 7.68 7.87 14.91
C LYS A 191 8.29 7.38 13.59
N LYS A 192 7.86 6.22 13.07
CA LYS A 192 8.51 5.57 11.93
C LYS A 192 7.79 5.78 10.60
N ALA A 193 6.46 5.84 10.62
CA ALA A 193 5.66 5.96 9.40
C ALA A 193 5.89 7.25 8.60
N PRO A 194 6.16 8.44 9.18
CA PRO A 194 6.48 9.64 8.41
C PRO A 194 7.72 9.45 7.52
N ASN A 195 8.68 8.65 7.97
CA ASN A 195 9.88 8.32 7.19
C ASN A 195 9.58 7.44 5.97
N LEU A 196 8.35 6.96 5.80
CA LEU A 196 7.90 6.24 4.60
C LEU A 196 7.57 7.19 3.44
N PHE A 197 7.45 8.49 3.70
CA PHE A 197 7.16 9.52 2.70
C PHE A 197 8.44 10.17 2.18
N GLN A 198 8.36 10.90 1.07
CA GLN A 198 9.50 11.70 0.59
C GLN A 198 9.74 12.87 1.54
N LYS A 199 8.67 13.58 1.94
CA LYS A 199 8.70 14.53 3.04
C LYS A 199 7.86 13.98 4.19
N PRO A 200 8.40 13.90 5.42
CA PRO A 200 7.64 13.41 6.57
C PRO A 200 6.33 14.15 6.83
N GLU A 201 6.25 15.43 6.46
CA GLU A 201 5.09 16.30 6.59
C GLU A 201 3.90 15.85 5.72
N ASP A 202 4.16 15.16 4.61
CA ASP A 202 3.12 14.73 3.66
C ASP A 202 2.16 13.70 4.29
N ILE A 203 2.54 13.07 5.40
CA ILE A 203 1.72 12.02 6.03
C ILE A 203 0.36 12.53 6.48
N GLU A 204 0.27 13.75 6.98
CA GLU A 204 -0.98 14.35 7.47
C GLU A 204 -1.98 14.61 6.34
N GLU A 205 -1.47 15.00 5.17
CA GLU A 205 -2.31 15.21 3.97
C GLU A 205 -2.79 13.88 3.38
N HIS A 206 -1.96 12.84 3.47
CA HIS A 206 -2.18 11.60 2.74
C HIS A 206 -2.81 10.47 3.58
N VAL A 207 -2.80 10.58 4.91
CA VAL A 207 -3.34 9.59 5.85
C VAL A 207 -4.39 10.27 6.72
N ALA A 208 -5.66 10.18 6.32
CA ALA A 208 -6.78 10.86 6.98
C ALA A 208 -6.94 10.49 8.46
N THR A 209 -6.55 9.27 8.85
CA THR A 209 -6.58 8.79 10.25
C THR A 209 -5.32 9.10 11.04
N TRP A 210 -4.37 9.85 10.48
CA TRP A 210 -3.10 10.13 11.13
C TRP A 210 -3.27 10.92 12.43
N THR A 211 -3.96 12.06 12.36
CA THR A 211 -4.24 12.88 13.54
C THR A 211 -5.07 12.10 14.55
N LYS A 212 -6.03 11.27 14.08
CA LYS A 212 -6.80 10.38 14.94
C LYS A 212 -5.91 9.39 15.70
N LEU A 213 -4.91 8.80 15.05
CA LEU A 213 -3.95 7.89 15.69
C LEU A 213 -3.07 8.62 16.72
N GLN A 214 -2.66 9.86 16.44
CA GLN A 214 -1.91 10.68 17.40
C GLN A 214 -2.75 11.02 18.64
N GLU A 215 -4.01 11.44 18.45
CA GLU A 215 -4.94 11.66 19.55
C GLU A 215 -5.21 10.38 20.35
N LEU A 216 -5.32 9.23 19.68
CA LEU A 216 -5.55 7.95 20.33
C LEU A 216 -4.41 7.58 21.29
N ILE A 217 -3.15 7.86 20.93
CA ILE A 217 -2.00 7.68 21.84
C ILE A 217 -2.15 8.57 23.07
N LEU A 218 -2.59 9.83 22.89
CA LEU A 218 -2.84 10.75 24.01
C LEU A 218 -3.97 10.25 24.91
N ILE A 219 -5.02 9.63 24.36
CA ILE A 219 -6.10 9.04 25.15
C ILE A 219 -5.61 7.81 25.93
N LEU A 220 -4.83 6.93 25.28
CA LEU A 220 -4.33 5.69 25.89
C LEU A 220 -3.36 5.96 27.06
N GLY A 221 -2.55 7.01 26.97
CA GLY A 221 -1.59 7.40 28.02
C GLY A 221 -2.05 8.56 28.92
N GLY A 222 -3.21 9.16 28.64
CA GLY A 222 -3.67 10.40 29.26
C GLY A 222 -4.65 10.20 30.40
N SER A 223 -4.89 11.26 31.18
CA SER A 223 -5.94 11.27 32.20
C SER A 223 -7.29 11.77 31.65
N LEU A 224 -8.39 11.53 32.37
CA LEU A 224 -9.71 12.10 32.03
C LEU A 224 -9.67 13.63 31.89
N LYS A 225 -8.80 14.32 32.63
CA LYS A 225 -8.63 15.79 32.53
C LYS A 225 -7.93 16.19 31.23
N ASP A 226 -6.97 15.41 30.78
CA ASP A 226 -6.27 15.66 29.52
C ASP A 226 -7.24 15.45 28.34
N ILE A 227 -8.07 14.41 28.41
CA ILE A 227 -9.13 14.14 27.42
C ILE A 227 -10.15 15.28 27.40
N GLU A 228 -10.61 15.75 28.56
CA GLU A 228 -11.52 16.90 28.66
C GLU A 228 -10.93 18.15 28.00
N LYS A 229 -9.64 18.42 28.24
CA LYS A 229 -8.93 19.55 27.62
C LYS A 229 -8.80 19.41 26.11
N ARG A 230 -8.57 18.20 25.58
CA ARG A 230 -8.49 17.94 24.14
C ARG A 230 -9.86 17.89 23.45
N TRP A 231 -10.94 17.69 24.20
CA TRP A 231 -12.31 17.82 23.71
C TRP A 231 -12.71 19.29 23.52
N ASP A 232 -12.29 20.16 24.44
CA ASP A 232 -12.49 21.62 24.40
C ASP A 232 -13.94 22.02 24.04
N ASP A 233 -14.89 21.48 24.81
CA ASP A 233 -16.34 21.67 24.64
C ASP A 233 -16.86 21.47 23.19
N GLY A 234 -16.22 20.56 22.44
CA GLY A 234 -16.61 20.22 21.07
C GLY A 234 -15.85 21.00 19.98
N ASN A 235 -14.90 21.86 20.36
CA ASN A 235 -14.06 22.61 19.43
C ASN A 235 -12.64 22.04 19.31
N GLY A 236 -12.29 21.06 20.14
CA GLY A 236 -10.96 20.48 20.18
C GLY A 236 -10.72 19.39 19.12
N PRO A 237 -9.46 18.94 18.98
CA PRO A 237 -9.08 17.92 17.98
C PRO A 237 -9.83 16.60 18.14
N LEU A 238 -10.25 16.23 19.36
CA LEU A 238 -11.06 15.03 19.57
C LEU A 238 -12.44 15.13 18.92
N ALA A 239 -13.05 16.31 18.92
CA ALA A 239 -14.36 16.54 18.31
C ALA A 239 -14.31 16.51 16.78
N VAL A 240 -13.17 16.90 16.20
CA VAL A 240 -12.95 16.90 14.75
C VAL A 240 -12.71 15.48 14.22
N HIS A 241 -11.91 14.67 14.94
CA HIS A 241 -11.40 13.40 14.40
C HIS A 241 -12.10 12.14 14.94
N PHE A 242 -12.92 12.25 15.99
CA PHE A 242 -13.70 11.12 16.53
C PHE A 242 -15.19 11.37 16.42
N ARG A 243 -15.93 10.28 16.18
CA ARG A 243 -17.38 10.30 16.40
C ARG A 243 -17.66 10.32 17.90
N THR A 244 -18.68 11.04 18.33
CA THR A 244 -19.02 11.16 19.77
C THR A 244 -19.26 9.80 20.42
N VAL A 245 -19.98 8.91 19.73
CA VAL A 245 -20.24 7.53 20.18
C VAL A 245 -18.93 6.75 20.35
N GLU A 246 -18.00 6.89 19.41
CA GLU A 246 -16.71 6.20 19.41
C GLU A 246 -15.84 6.66 20.58
N LEU A 247 -15.70 7.98 20.77
CA LEU A 247 -14.94 8.56 21.88
C LEU A 247 -15.53 8.17 23.24
N ARG A 248 -16.87 8.16 23.36
CA ARG A 248 -17.56 7.73 24.59
C ARG A 248 -17.29 6.27 24.91
N ASN A 249 -17.27 5.40 23.91
CA ASN A 249 -17.00 3.97 24.11
C ASN A 249 -15.54 3.76 24.54
N LEU A 250 -14.60 4.46 23.91
CA LEU A 250 -13.18 4.40 24.28
C LEU A 250 -12.93 4.87 25.73
N ILE A 251 -13.56 5.97 26.16
CA ILE A 251 -13.47 6.45 27.55
C ILE A 251 -14.06 5.42 28.53
N LYS A 252 -15.15 4.75 28.16
CA LYS A 252 -15.74 3.70 29.01
C LYS A 252 -14.85 2.46 29.12
N ALA A 253 -14.16 2.11 28.04
CA ALA A 253 -13.27 0.97 27.97
C ALA A 253 -11.97 1.18 28.78
N LEU A 254 -11.45 2.41 28.81
CA LEU A 254 -10.15 2.71 29.45
C LEU A 254 -10.25 3.13 30.93
N PHE A 255 -11.38 3.71 31.35
CA PHE A 255 -11.51 4.30 32.68
C PHE A 255 -12.64 3.68 33.48
N GLN A 256 -12.38 3.41 34.76
CA GLN A 256 -13.39 2.90 35.70
C GLN A 256 -14.59 3.85 35.87
N ASN A 257 -15.71 3.29 36.32
CA ASN A 257 -16.93 4.07 36.57
C ASN A 257 -16.80 5.01 37.78
N THR A 258 -16.41 6.25 37.50
CA THR A 258 -16.28 7.31 38.51
C THR A 258 -17.17 8.51 38.18
N GLN A 259 -17.45 9.35 39.17
CA GLN A 259 -18.21 10.59 38.95
C GLN A 259 -17.52 11.52 37.93
N ILE A 260 -16.18 11.56 37.93
CA ILE A 260 -15.39 12.34 36.97
C ILE A 260 -15.65 11.84 35.54
N ARG A 261 -15.62 10.52 35.33
CA ARG A 261 -15.94 9.91 34.04
C ARG A 261 -17.37 10.23 33.59
N ALA A 262 -18.34 10.11 34.50
CA ALA A 262 -19.75 10.40 34.21
C ALA A 262 -19.96 11.88 33.81
N ASN A 263 -19.29 12.80 34.49
CA ASN A 263 -19.34 14.23 34.18
C ASN A 263 -18.71 14.55 32.83
N LEU A 264 -17.57 13.94 32.46
CA LEU A 264 -16.98 14.12 31.13
C LEU A 264 -17.88 13.55 30.04
N LEU A 265 -18.41 12.34 30.23
CA LEU A 265 -19.33 11.72 29.28
C LEU A 265 -20.62 12.53 29.11
N SER A 266 -21.09 13.29 30.10
CA SER A 266 -22.29 14.11 29.90
C SER A 266 -22.06 15.32 28.98
N LYS A 267 -20.81 15.77 28.85
CA LYS A 267 -20.37 16.87 27.96
C LYS A 267 -20.17 16.42 26.51
N ILE A 268 -19.81 15.15 26.28
CA ILE A 268 -19.58 14.58 24.94
C ILE A 268 -20.89 13.98 24.41
N LYS A 269 -21.71 14.76 23.70
CA LYS A 269 -22.99 14.33 23.12
C LYS A 269 -22.89 14.11 21.62
#